data_AF-A0A6J4IXR3-F1
#
_entry.id   AF-A0A6J4IXR3-F1
#
_cell.length_a   1.000
_cell.length_b   1.000
_cell.length_c   1.000
_cell.angle_alpha   90.00
_cell.angle_beta   90.00
_cell.angle_gamma   90.00
#
_symmetry.space_group_name_H-M   'P 1'
#
loop_
_entity.id
_entity.type
_entity.pdbx_description
1 polymer ?
#
loop_
_entity_poly.entity_id
_entity_poly.type
_entity_poly.pdbx_seq_one_letter_code
_entity_poly.pdbx_strand_id
1 'polypeptide(L)'
;MKNNIPPAQPCPPRWADQLLEWFCAPHLLEELQGDLHEEFYYQVTQVGERRARLHYIREVLGFLRPFAIKRNYNSAQLYSSTSILSISMFQNYFTIAFRNLWRNKGYATMNVTGLAVAFCICVFLFLTAYLQLTYDSFHQDGGRIFQTYLFANDPEKATRTGGMPLPLTPALKTEFEEVEAGARILSGRKTLLEYQGKQFDKNVVLNDPDFFQLFSFPLLKGNHGTALKNVSSMVISQSRTQAIFGEEDPIGKVLQHTNEGQTKGYNITGVLADAPYNSSVRYDALIRIENAPNYLTDQNNWDAFSHQAFIKLKPGVNQASFQNQLKSFSRKYFGPGLEALQKKGARSDPQGDILAVRLQQLANVHFDREISNEPPVAIIYALLGIGFFILLIACFNFINLSIARSFTRAKEMGVRKYLGAVKSQLFLQIWGESAIICFLGLALVALLALALLPEFNAAFDARLQLNHLLQPGFLALLGGIFVLITLVAGGYPAWLMARFNAVAVLKGQISLKKPGFLRNSLLVTQFAISCLLTCCTIIALQQVDYLREKPLGFEKEQLISIPVGNQANGRQVLQRLRNQLATDPSVLAVTGT
;
A
#
# COMPACT_ATOMS: atom_id res chain seq x y z
N MET A 1 16.30 107.42 13.49
CA MET A 1 16.20 106.09 12.85
C MET A 1 17.61 105.61 12.52
N LYS A 2 18.11 104.59 13.25
CA LYS A 2 19.26 103.77 12.87
C LYS A 2 18.76 102.32 12.90
N ASN A 3 18.85 101.65 11.75
CA ASN A 3 18.33 100.30 11.52
C ASN A 3 19.02 99.28 12.44
N ASN A 4 18.25 98.65 13.33
CA ASN A 4 18.65 97.44 14.04
C ASN A 4 18.39 96.23 13.12
N ILE A 5 19.43 95.77 12.44
CA ILE A 5 19.42 94.47 11.76
C ILE A 5 19.68 93.41 12.86
N PRO A 6 18.81 92.40 13.05
CA PRO A 6 19.07 91.33 14.02
C PRO A 6 20.36 90.58 13.64
N PRO A 7 21.14 90.07 14.62
CA PRO A 7 22.35 89.31 14.33
C PRO A 7 22.01 88.10 13.45
N ALA A 8 22.79 87.92 12.38
CA ALA A 8 22.62 86.80 11.45
C ALA A 8 22.66 85.47 12.22
N GLN A 9 21.65 84.63 12.02
CA GLN A 9 21.65 83.30 12.62
C GLN A 9 22.87 82.52 12.10
N PRO A 10 23.59 81.82 12.99
CA PRO A 10 24.77 81.06 12.60
C PRO A 10 24.33 79.87 11.75
N CYS A 11 24.76 79.83 10.49
CA CYS A 11 24.46 78.72 9.59
C CYS A 11 25.63 77.72 9.52
N PRO A 12 25.33 76.42 9.32
CA PRO A 12 26.34 75.41 9.04
C PRO A 12 27.07 75.71 7.72
N PRO A 13 28.29 75.19 7.52
CA PRO A 13 29.06 75.40 6.29
C PRO A 13 28.36 74.73 5.09
N ARG A 14 27.79 75.54 4.19
CA ARG A 14 27.02 75.06 3.01
C ARG A 14 27.77 74.06 2.12
N TRP A 15 29.10 74.16 2.03
CA TRP A 15 29.88 73.21 1.23
C TRP A 15 29.92 71.82 1.86
N ALA A 16 29.83 71.73 3.19
CA ALA A 16 29.82 70.46 3.91
C ALA A 16 28.46 69.76 3.75
N ASP A 17 27.35 70.52 3.77
CA ASP A 17 26.03 70.03 3.35
C ASP A 17 26.06 69.49 1.91
N GLN A 18 26.58 70.28 0.96
CA GLN A 18 26.68 69.85 -0.44
C GLN A 18 27.53 68.60 -0.63
N LEU A 19 28.58 68.44 0.17
CA LEU A 19 29.43 67.26 0.15
C LEU A 19 28.69 66.02 0.69
N LEU A 20 27.88 66.19 1.74
CA LEU A 20 27.00 65.15 2.28
C LEU A 20 25.89 64.79 1.27
N GLU A 21 25.24 65.77 0.64
CA GLU A 21 24.23 65.59 -0.43
C GLU A 21 24.78 64.86 -1.67
N TRP A 22 26.05 65.11 -1.99
CA TRP A 22 26.72 64.44 -3.08
C TRP A 22 27.06 62.98 -2.75
N PHE A 23 27.51 62.71 -1.52
CA PHE A 23 28.02 61.39 -1.12
C PHE A 23 26.94 60.44 -0.58
N CYS A 24 25.99 60.94 0.21
CA CYS A 24 25.00 60.14 0.92
C CYS A 24 23.82 59.70 0.03
N ALA A 25 23.27 58.52 0.33
CA ALA A 25 22.05 58.05 -0.31
C ALA A 25 20.83 58.89 0.12
N PRO A 26 19.86 59.19 -0.78
CA PRO A 26 18.76 60.11 -0.49
C PRO A 26 17.90 59.75 0.73
N HIS A 27 17.78 58.46 1.06
CA HIS A 27 16.96 57.97 2.18
C HIS A 27 17.63 58.10 3.56
N LEU A 28 18.97 58.27 3.61
CA LEU A 28 19.72 58.53 4.84
C LEU A 28 20.06 60.01 5.01
N LEU A 29 20.00 60.77 3.91
CA LEU A 29 20.38 62.18 3.87
C LEU A 29 19.55 63.03 4.84
N GLU A 30 18.23 62.88 4.81
CA GLU A 30 17.31 63.73 5.59
C GLU A 30 17.53 63.58 7.10
N GLU A 31 17.65 62.33 7.58
CA GLU A 31 17.89 62.02 8.99
C GLU A 31 19.29 62.47 9.44
N LEU A 32 20.33 62.16 8.65
CA LEU A 32 21.72 62.55 8.96
C LEU A 32 21.92 64.07 8.93
N GLN A 33 21.33 64.76 7.95
CA GLN A 33 21.46 66.21 7.84
C GLN A 33 20.69 66.93 8.95
N GLY A 34 19.51 66.40 9.31
CA GLY A 34 18.73 66.88 10.46
C GLY A 34 19.51 66.78 11.77
N ASP A 35 20.04 65.60 12.09
CA ASP A 35 20.83 65.36 13.32
C ASP A 35 22.07 66.26 13.39
N LEU A 36 22.81 66.38 12.27
CA LEU A 36 23.99 67.22 12.20
C LEU A 36 23.66 68.71 12.34
N HIS A 37 22.52 69.17 11.81
CA HIS A 37 22.07 70.56 11.99
C HIS A 37 21.67 70.84 13.44
N GLU A 38 20.92 69.92 14.07
CA GLU A 38 20.58 70.04 15.49
C GLU A 38 21.83 70.10 16.38
N GLU A 39 22.79 69.20 16.13
CA GLU A 39 24.06 69.18 16.86
C GLU A 39 24.88 70.45 16.61
N PHE A 40 24.90 70.98 15.38
CA PHE A 40 25.56 72.25 15.08
C PHE A 40 24.99 73.41 15.90
N TYR A 41 23.66 73.59 15.91
CA TYR A 41 23.02 74.65 16.68
C TYR A 41 23.24 74.47 18.18
N TYR A 42 23.24 73.23 18.68
CA TYR A 42 23.60 72.93 20.05
C TYR A 42 25.04 73.34 20.36
N GLN A 43 26.01 72.96 19.53
CA GLN A 43 27.42 73.28 19.75
C GLN A 43 27.72 74.78 19.60
N VAL A 44 26.99 75.51 18.75
CA VAL A 44 27.08 76.99 18.68
C VAL A 44 26.83 77.62 20.04
N THR A 45 25.86 77.11 20.82
CA THR A 45 25.56 77.64 22.16
C THR A 45 26.63 77.31 23.20
N GLN A 46 27.39 76.22 23.03
CA GLN A 46 28.35 75.71 24.02
C GLN A 46 29.79 76.21 23.80
N VAL A 47 30.26 76.19 22.55
CA VAL A 47 31.69 76.42 22.21
C VAL A 47 31.92 77.56 21.21
N GLY A 48 30.84 78.21 20.77
CA GLY A 48 30.86 79.34 19.84
C GLY A 48 30.96 78.92 18.36
N GLU A 49 30.52 79.82 17.47
CA GLU A 49 30.31 79.55 16.03
C GLU A 49 31.54 78.99 15.30
N ARG A 50 32.75 79.51 15.60
CA ARG A 50 33.98 79.07 14.92
C ARG A 50 34.34 77.62 15.23
N ARG A 51 34.15 77.18 16.48
CA ARG A 51 34.45 75.78 16.88
C ARG A 51 33.34 74.83 16.46
N ALA A 52 32.09 75.26 16.55
CA ALA A 52 30.94 74.49 16.07
C ALA A 52 31.06 74.16 14.57
N ARG A 53 31.54 75.12 13.75
CA ARG A 53 31.79 74.86 12.31
C ARG A 53 32.88 73.82 12.08
N LEU A 54 33.96 73.83 12.86
CA LEU A 54 35.04 72.84 12.73
C LEU A 54 34.58 71.43 13.17
N HIS A 55 33.75 71.34 14.20
CA HIS A 55 33.14 70.08 14.65
C HIS A 55 32.21 69.50 13.60
N TYR A 56 31.29 70.33 13.06
CA TYR A 56 30.39 69.93 11.98
C TYR A 56 31.14 69.41 10.76
N ILE A 57 32.21 70.09 10.34
CA ILE A 57 33.07 69.63 9.22
C ILE A 57 33.70 68.26 9.54
N ARG A 58 34.18 68.07 10.78
CA ARG A 58 34.79 66.81 11.19
C ARG A 58 33.78 65.66 11.21
N GLU A 59 32.56 65.92 11.65
CA GLU A 59 31.47 64.94 11.66
C GLU A 59 31.05 64.56 10.24
N VAL A 60 30.82 65.55 9.37
CA VAL A 60 30.53 65.33 7.94
C VAL A 60 31.63 64.48 7.27
N LEU A 61 32.90 64.81 7.49
CA LEU A 61 34.03 64.01 6.97
C LEU A 61 34.08 62.60 7.59
N GLY A 62 33.68 62.46 8.86
CA GLY A 62 33.58 61.17 9.56
C GLY A 62 32.51 60.24 8.98
N PHE A 63 31.46 60.80 8.37
CA PHE A 63 30.38 60.07 7.70
C PHE A 63 30.72 59.64 6.26
N LEU A 64 31.86 60.05 5.70
CA LEU A 64 32.37 59.61 4.38
C LEU A 64 32.93 58.18 4.41
N ARG A 65 32.12 57.23 4.89
CA ARG A 65 32.45 55.81 4.95
C ARG A 65 31.72 55.03 3.85
N PRO A 66 32.25 53.86 3.43
CA PRO A 66 31.66 53.07 2.35
C PRO A 66 30.18 52.70 2.52
N PHE A 67 29.66 52.68 3.76
CA PHE A 67 28.25 52.41 4.07
C PHE A 67 27.29 53.52 3.64
N ALA A 68 27.73 54.78 3.62
CA ALA A 68 26.89 55.93 3.29
C ALA A 68 26.87 56.25 1.78
N ILE A 69 27.72 55.61 0.98
CA ILE A 69 27.84 55.86 -0.46
C ILE A 69 26.50 55.71 -1.16
N LYS A 70 26.18 56.68 -2.03
CA LYS A 70 25.06 56.76 -2.97
C LYS A 70 24.95 55.52 -3.88
N ARG A 71 24.53 54.40 -3.29
CA ARG A 71 24.19 53.17 -4.00
C ARG A 71 22.69 53.20 -4.21
N ASN A 72 22.26 53.12 -5.48
CA ASN A 72 20.85 52.94 -5.84
C ASN A 72 20.35 51.61 -5.25
N TYR A 73 19.86 51.67 -4.02
CA TYR A 73 19.12 50.59 -3.40
C TYR A 73 17.64 50.83 -3.72
N ASN A 74 17.07 49.96 -4.55
CA ASN A 74 15.62 49.85 -4.68
C ASN A 74 15.06 49.47 -3.30
N SER A 75 14.59 50.46 -2.55
CA SER A 75 13.95 50.30 -1.24
C SER A 75 12.72 49.39 -1.29
N ALA A 76 12.12 49.19 -2.46
CA ALA A 76 11.05 48.23 -2.71
C ALA A 76 11.47 46.74 -2.60
N GLN A 77 12.77 46.43 -2.69
CA GLN A 77 13.27 45.05 -2.60
C GLN A 77 13.66 44.62 -1.17
N LEU A 78 13.86 45.56 -0.23
CA LEU A 78 14.23 45.23 1.15
C LEU A 78 13.06 44.63 1.94
N TYR A 79 11.83 44.95 1.54
CA TYR A 79 10.61 44.35 2.06
C TYR A 79 9.98 43.42 1.02
N SER A 80 10.77 42.52 0.41
CA SER A 80 10.15 41.31 -0.15
C SER A 80 9.40 40.67 1.01
N SER A 81 8.07 40.59 0.91
CA SER A 81 7.26 39.91 1.91
C SER A 81 7.95 38.60 2.24
N THR A 82 8.39 38.43 3.50
CA THR A 82 9.01 37.18 3.94
C THR A 82 7.93 36.12 3.84
N SER A 83 7.82 35.51 2.66
CA SER A 83 6.85 34.46 2.44
C SER A 83 7.22 33.37 3.43
N ILE A 84 6.21 32.86 4.15
CA ILE A 84 6.38 31.81 5.14
C ILE A 84 7.01 30.55 4.49
N LEU A 85 6.93 30.46 3.16
CA LEU A 85 7.40 29.38 2.30
C LEU A 85 8.74 29.68 1.60
N SER A 86 9.51 30.70 2.01
CA SER A 86 10.82 30.94 1.40
C SER A 86 11.77 29.77 1.70
N ILE A 87 12.66 29.46 0.75
CA ILE A 87 13.66 28.38 0.89
C ILE A 87 14.50 28.55 2.17
N SER A 88 14.86 29.79 2.51
CA SER A 88 15.64 30.12 3.70
C SER A 88 14.88 29.83 4.99
N MET A 89 13.56 30.08 5.01
CA MET A 89 12.72 29.76 6.16
C MET A 89 12.55 28.25 6.32
N PHE A 90 12.41 27.48 5.23
CA PHE A 90 12.37 26.01 5.29
C PHE A 90 13.67 25.42 5.85
N GLN A 91 14.83 25.88 5.37
CA GLN A 91 16.13 25.45 5.89
C GLN A 91 16.25 25.76 7.39
N ASN A 92 15.79 26.94 7.82
CA ASN A 92 15.78 27.31 9.23
C ASN A 92 14.86 26.40 10.05
N TYR A 93 13.63 26.14 9.60
CA TYR A 93 12.70 25.23 10.29
C TYR A 93 13.26 23.83 10.42
N PHE A 94 13.88 23.31 9.36
CA PHE A 94 14.54 21.99 9.38
C PHE A 94 15.71 21.96 10.37
N THR A 95 16.57 22.98 10.35
CA THR A 95 17.73 23.10 11.25
C THR A 95 17.30 23.19 12.71
N ILE A 96 16.27 24.01 13.00
CA ILE A 96 15.70 24.13 14.34
C ILE A 96 15.12 22.80 14.80
N ALA A 97 14.38 22.12 13.92
CA ALA A 97 13.76 20.84 14.25
C ALA A 97 14.82 19.80 14.61
N PHE A 98 15.82 19.61 13.75
CA PHE A 98 16.89 18.64 13.99
C PHE A 98 17.65 18.93 15.30
N ARG A 99 18.03 20.19 15.54
CA ARG A 99 18.70 20.60 16.78
C ARG A 99 17.82 20.32 18.01
N ASN A 100 16.51 20.53 17.88
CA ASN A 100 15.57 20.29 18.96
C ASN A 100 15.33 18.80 19.24
N LEU A 101 15.32 17.96 18.21
CA LEU A 101 15.29 16.50 18.34
C LEU A 101 16.54 16.01 19.09
N TRP A 102 17.73 16.47 18.69
CA TRP A 102 18.99 16.07 19.31
C TRP A 102 19.11 16.49 20.78
N ARG A 103 18.56 17.67 21.13
CA ARG A 103 18.50 18.13 22.53
C ARG A 103 17.54 17.32 23.38
N ASN A 104 16.51 16.71 22.80
CA ASN A 104 15.44 16.01 23.53
C ASN A 104 15.35 14.54 23.12
N LYS A 105 16.47 13.82 23.28
CA LYS A 105 16.64 12.44 22.82
C LYS A 105 15.57 11.48 23.35
N GLY A 106 15.24 11.52 24.65
CA GLY A 106 14.23 10.62 25.22
C GLY A 106 12.85 10.74 24.54
N TYR A 107 12.37 11.97 24.33
CA TYR A 107 11.13 12.22 23.61
C TYR A 107 11.22 11.77 22.14
N ALA A 108 12.33 12.08 21.46
CA ALA A 108 12.52 11.71 20.06
C ALA A 108 12.56 10.19 19.91
N THR A 109 13.35 9.49 20.73
CA THR A 109 13.46 8.03 20.74
C THR A 109 12.10 7.38 21.00
N MET A 110 11.37 7.77 22.04
CA MET A 110 10.07 7.17 22.36
C MET A 110 9.06 7.30 21.20
N ASN A 111 8.99 8.47 20.57
CA ASN A 111 8.05 8.69 19.47
C ASN A 111 8.51 8.00 18.17
N VAL A 112 9.80 8.05 17.85
CA VAL A 112 10.35 7.41 16.65
C VAL A 112 10.20 5.89 16.74
N THR A 113 10.55 5.27 17.87
CA THR A 113 10.42 3.81 18.02
C THR A 113 8.97 3.38 18.07
N GLY A 114 8.11 4.09 18.80
CA GLY A 114 6.68 3.80 18.87
C GLY A 114 5.99 3.88 17.50
N LEU A 115 6.28 4.95 16.74
CA LEU A 115 5.78 5.09 15.36
C LEU A 115 6.38 4.05 14.43
N ALA A 116 7.67 3.73 14.53
CA ALA A 116 8.32 2.74 13.68
C ALA A 116 7.74 1.33 13.88
N VAL A 117 7.50 0.91 15.12
CA VAL A 117 6.87 -0.39 15.42
C VAL A 117 5.44 -0.42 14.88
N ALA A 118 4.64 0.62 15.17
CA ALA A 118 3.26 0.70 14.70
C ALA A 118 3.19 0.72 13.16
N PHE A 119 4.03 1.50 12.50
CA PHE A 119 4.10 1.57 11.04
C PHE A 119 4.60 0.26 10.45
N CYS A 120 5.57 -0.42 11.06
CA CYS A 120 6.04 -1.71 10.56
C CYS A 120 4.91 -2.74 10.55
N ILE A 121 4.15 -2.83 11.66
CA ILE A 121 2.99 -3.72 11.73
C ILE A 121 1.95 -3.30 10.69
N CYS A 122 1.60 -2.01 10.62
CA CYS A 122 0.62 -1.51 9.65
C CYS A 122 1.06 -1.76 8.20
N VAL A 123 2.34 -1.62 7.88
CA VAL A 123 2.89 -1.91 6.55
C VAL A 123 2.68 -3.37 6.19
N PHE A 124 2.96 -4.33 7.08
CA PHE A 124 2.70 -5.74 6.79
C PHE A 124 1.22 -6.06 6.65
N LEU A 125 0.38 -5.54 7.55
CA LEU A 125 -1.07 -5.75 7.49
C LEU A 125 -1.69 -5.13 6.22
N PHE A 126 -1.34 -3.89 5.91
CA PHE A 126 -1.85 -3.18 4.75
C PHE A 126 -1.28 -3.70 3.45
N LEU A 127 -0.01 -4.13 3.40
CA LEU A 127 0.56 -4.75 2.21
C LEU A 127 -0.11 -6.10 1.92
N THR A 128 -0.35 -6.89 2.98
CA THR A 128 -1.10 -8.14 2.86
C THR A 128 -2.51 -7.86 2.35
N ALA A 129 -3.24 -6.94 2.98
CA ALA A 129 -4.58 -6.56 2.53
C ALA A 129 -4.58 -6.01 1.10
N TYR A 130 -3.59 -5.20 0.73
CA TYR A 130 -3.43 -4.66 -0.62
C TYR A 130 -3.24 -5.79 -1.64
N LEU A 131 -2.35 -6.74 -1.38
CA LEU A 131 -2.11 -7.89 -2.27
C LEU A 131 -3.36 -8.77 -2.43
N GLN A 132 -4.09 -8.96 -1.33
CA GLN A 132 -5.33 -9.73 -1.33
C GLN A 132 -6.47 -9.00 -2.05
N LEU A 133 -6.62 -7.68 -1.88
CA LEU A 133 -7.66 -6.88 -2.56
C LEU A 133 -7.36 -6.59 -4.03
N THR A 134 -6.09 -6.67 -4.44
CA THR A 134 -5.64 -6.50 -5.82
C THR A 134 -5.47 -7.84 -6.54
N TYR A 135 -6.04 -8.93 -6.01
CA TYR A 135 -6.03 -10.24 -6.66
C TYR A 135 -6.64 -10.15 -8.07
N ASP A 136 -5.95 -10.70 -9.07
CA ASP A 136 -6.32 -10.68 -10.50
C ASP A 136 -6.50 -9.28 -11.16
N SER A 137 -6.27 -8.19 -10.43
CA SER A 137 -6.44 -6.81 -10.92
C SER A 137 -5.49 -6.40 -12.06
N PHE A 138 -4.45 -7.20 -12.32
CA PHE A 138 -3.50 -6.94 -13.41
C PHE A 138 -4.09 -7.26 -14.80
N HIS A 139 -5.24 -7.94 -14.87
CA HIS A 139 -5.93 -8.19 -16.12
C HIS A 139 -6.62 -6.93 -16.65
N GLN A 140 -6.34 -6.57 -17.91
CA GLN A 140 -6.86 -5.35 -18.54
C GLN A 140 -8.39 -5.33 -18.59
N ASP A 141 -9.00 -6.48 -18.85
CA ASP A 141 -10.46 -6.65 -18.96
C ASP A 141 -11.10 -7.28 -17.72
N GLY A 142 -10.45 -7.24 -16.55
CA GLY A 142 -10.90 -7.92 -15.32
C GLY A 142 -12.37 -7.67 -14.94
N GLY A 143 -12.88 -6.45 -15.18
CA GLY A 143 -14.28 -6.09 -14.91
C GLY A 143 -15.31 -6.72 -15.85
N ARG A 144 -14.87 -7.32 -16.97
CA ARG A 144 -15.71 -8.01 -17.96
C ARG A 144 -15.49 -9.52 -17.99
N ILE A 145 -14.60 -10.03 -17.14
CA ILE A 145 -14.30 -11.46 -17.01
C ILE A 145 -15.08 -12.00 -15.82
N PHE A 146 -15.78 -13.11 -16.06
CA PHE A 146 -16.62 -13.75 -15.07
C PHE A 146 -16.29 -15.23 -15.00
N GLN A 147 -16.17 -15.75 -13.78
CA GLN A 147 -16.25 -17.18 -13.53
C GLN A 147 -17.71 -17.59 -13.52
N THR A 148 -18.04 -18.66 -14.24
CA THR A 148 -19.37 -19.28 -14.15
C THR A 148 -19.40 -20.19 -12.92
N TYR A 149 -20.50 -20.18 -12.18
CA TYR A 149 -20.75 -21.12 -11.10
C TYR A 149 -22.20 -21.64 -11.15
N LEU A 150 -22.41 -22.87 -10.73
CA LEU A 150 -23.73 -23.47 -10.64
C LEU A 150 -24.28 -23.21 -9.25
N PHE A 151 -25.44 -22.55 -9.17
CA PHE A 151 -26.19 -22.33 -7.95
C PHE A 151 -27.34 -23.31 -7.85
N ALA A 152 -27.45 -24.03 -6.73
CA ALA A 152 -28.58 -24.91 -6.42
C ALA A 152 -29.13 -24.60 -5.03
N ASN A 153 -30.40 -24.22 -4.93
CA ASN A 153 -31.08 -23.95 -3.67
C ASN A 153 -31.69 -25.23 -3.07
N ASP A 154 -30.83 -26.15 -2.63
CA ASP A 154 -31.29 -27.38 -1.96
C ASP A 154 -31.96 -27.03 -0.61
N PRO A 155 -33.09 -27.67 -0.24
CA PRO A 155 -33.80 -27.42 1.02
C PRO A 155 -32.94 -27.51 2.28
N GLU A 156 -31.92 -28.36 2.29
CA GLU A 156 -31.02 -28.49 3.45
C GLU A 156 -30.03 -27.33 3.52
N LYS A 157 -29.40 -27.00 2.39
CA LYS A 157 -28.45 -25.91 2.27
C LYS A 157 -28.26 -25.53 0.80
N ALA A 158 -28.33 -24.24 0.49
CA ALA A 158 -27.92 -23.74 -0.81
C ALA A 158 -26.45 -24.10 -1.09
N THR A 159 -26.17 -24.53 -2.32
CA THR A 159 -24.84 -24.92 -2.78
C THR A 159 -24.43 -24.08 -3.98
N ARG A 160 -23.14 -23.75 -4.04
CA ARG A 160 -22.49 -23.05 -5.13
C ARG A 160 -21.25 -23.81 -5.52
N THR A 161 -21.15 -24.20 -6.78
CA THR A 161 -20.04 -25.02 -7.27
C THR A 161 -19.38 -24.33 -8.46
N GLY A 162 -18.07 -24.14 -8.40
CA GLY A 162 -17.27 -23.54 -9.49
C GLY A 162 -16.89 -24.51 -10.60
N GLY A 163 -17.01 -25.82 -10.34
CA GLY A 163 -16.88 -26.84 -11.38
C GLY A 163 -17.99 -26.68 -12.41
N MET A 164 -17.67 -26.96 -13.67
CA MET A 164 -18.59 -26.86 -14.80
C MET A 164 -18.47 -28.05 -15.75
N PRO A 165 -19.56 -28.39 -16.47
CA PRO A 165 -19.54 -29.46 -17.46
C PRO A 165 -18.80 -29.02 -18.74
N LEU A 166 -18.12 -29.98 -19.37
CA LEU A 166 -17.30 -29.75 -20.57
C LEU A 166 -18.01 -29.06 -21.74
N PRO A 167 -19.29 -29.36 -22.06
CA PRO A 167 -20.04 -28.67 -23.13
C PRO A 167 -20.48 -27.24 -22.78
N LEU A 168 -20.35 -26.75 -21.54
CA LEU A 168 -20.88 -25.45 -21.13
C LEU A 168 -20.32 -24.29 -21.96
N THR A 169 -19.00 -24.13 -21.96
CA THR A 169 -18.33 -23.00 -22.61
C THR A 169 -18.62 -22.91 -24.12
N PRO A 170 -18.53 -24.00 -24.92
CA PRO A 170 -18.91 -23.92 -26.33
C PRO A 170 -20.41 -23.65 -26.54
N ALA A 171 -21.29 -24.19 -25.69
CA ALA A 171 -22.72 -23.90 -25.76
C ALA A 171 -23.02 -22.41 -25.49
N LEU A 172 -22.38 -21.83 -24.46
CA LEU A 172 -22.52 -20.40 -24.15
C LEU A 172 -22.07 -19.51 -25.31
N LYS A 173 -20.93 -19.82 -25.94
CA LYS A 173 -20.43 -19.06 -27.10
C LYS A 173 -21.33 -19.18 -28.33
N THR A 174 -22.04 -20.29 -28.49
CA THR A 174 -22.91 -20.55 -29.65
C THR A 174 -24.28 -19.92 -29.48
N GLU A 175 -24.84 -19.95 -28.26
CA GLU A 175 -26.19 -19.45 -27.98
C GLU A 175 -26.24 -17.96 -27.65
N PHE A 176 -25.13 -17.35 -27.22
CA PHE A 176 -25.09 -15.95 -26.80
C PHE A 176 -23.99 -15.18 -27.53
N GLU A 177 -24.40 -14.22 -28.37
CA GLU A 177 -23.48 -13.32 -29.05
C GLU A 177 -22.79 -12.35 -28.09
N GLU A 178 -23.35 -12.12 -26.89
CA GLU A 178 -22.78 -11.27 -25.86
C GLU A 178 -21.47 -11.82 -25.26
N VAL A 179 -21.19 -13.11 -25.44
CA VAL A 179 -19.95 -13.77 -25.01
C VAL A 179 -18.86 -13.51 -26.05
N GLU A 180 -17.90 -12.65 -25.70
CA GLU A 180 -16.76 -12.29 -26.55
C GLU A 180 -15.76 -13.45 -26.65
N ALA A 181 -15.46 -14.09 -25.52
CA ALA A 181 -14.52 -15.20 -25.43
C ALA A 181 -14.86 -16.09 -24.22
N GLY A 182 -14.47 -17.37 -24.27
CA GLY A 182 -14.68 -18.29 -23.16
C GLY A 182 -13.56 -19.32 -23.04
N ALA A 183 -13.04 -19.51 -21.83
CA ALA A 183 -11.98 -20.48 -21.58
C ALA A 183 -12.26 -21.32 -20.33
N ARG A 184 -12.03 -22.62 -20.49
CA ARG A 184 -12.03 -23.62 -19.44
C ARG A 184 -10.63 -23.70 -18.84
N ILE A 185 -10.55 -23.79 -17.52
CA ILE A 185 -9.31 -23.92 -16.76
C ILE A 185 -9.39 -25.21 -15.97
N LEU A 186 -8.74 -26.23 -16.52
CA LEU A 186 -8.58 -27.52 -15.87
C LEU A 186 -7.17 -27.60 -15.28
N SER A 187 -7.09 -27.31 -13.98
CA SER A 187 -5.87 -27.43 -13.19
C SER A 187 -5.91 -28.75 -12.44
N GLY A 188 -4.95 -29.63 -12.72
CA GLY A 188 -4.86 -30.96 -12.12
C GLY A 188 -3.75 -31.07 -11.08
N ARG A 189 -3.37 -32.33 -10.77
CA ARG A 189 -2.12 -32.61 -10.05
C ARG A 189 -0.94 -32.21 -10.92
N LYS A 190 0.24 -32.01 -10.29
CA LYS A 190 1.48 -31.90 -11.05
C LYS A 190 1.64 -33.13 -11.93
N THR A 191 1.94 -32.90 -13.20
CA THR A 191 2.17 -33.94 -14.20
C THR A 191 3.62 -33.87 -14.66
N LEU A 192 4.08 -34.97 -15.23
CA LEU A 192 5.49 -35.14 -15.55
C LEU A 192 5.79 -34.53 -16.93
N LEU A 193 6.74 -33.61 -16.97
CA LEU A 193 7.38 -33.13 -18.19
C LEU A 193 8.76 -33.75 -18.32
N GLU A 194 9.11 -34.23 -19.51
CA GLU A 194 10.41 -34.80 -19.81
C GLU A 194 11.06 -34.12 -21.02
N TYR A 195 12.34 -33.80 -20.87
CA TYR A 195 13.20 -33.24 -21.90
C TYR A 195 14.58 -33.89 -21.81
N GLN A 196 15.04 -34.52 -22.91
CA GLN A 196 16.35 -35.17 -22.99
C GLN A 196 16.65 -36.12 -21.80
N GLY A 197 15.65 -36.90 -21.35
CA GLY A 197 15.77 -37.82 -20.22
C GLY A 197 15.74 -37.17 -18.83
N LYS A 198 15.65 -35.84 -18.73
CA LYS A 198 15.42 -35.12 -17.46
C LYS A 198 13.92 -34.94 -17.23
N GLN A 199 13.51 -35.20 -15.99
CA GLN A 199 12.12 -35.25 -15.59
C GLN A 199 11.76 -34.13 -14.61
N PHE A 200 10.61 -33.50 -14.82
CA PHE A 200 10.16 -32.32 -14.10
C PHE A 200 8.67 -32.42 -13.75
N ASP A 201 8.34 -32.42 -12.46
CA ASP A 201 6.93 -32.35 -12.01
C ASP A 201 6.42 -30.90 -12.06
N LYS A 202 5.48 -30.63 -12.96
CA LYS A 202 4.97 -29.28 -13.26
C LYS A 202 3.44 -29.23 -13.30
N ASN A 203 2.88 -28.09 -12.95
CA ASN A 203 1.45 -27.83 -13.07
C ASN A 203 1.11 -27.47 -14.53
N VAL A 204 0.73 -28.49 -15.31
CA VAL A 204 0.24 -28.33 -16.68
C VAL A 204 -1.26 -28.08 -16.64
N VAL A 205 -1.66 -26.88 -17.04
CA VAL A 205 -3.07 -26.46 -17.09
C VAL A 205 -3.62 -26.71 -18.48
N LEU A 206 -4.79 -27.34 -18.52
CA LEU A 206 -5.53 -27.61 -19.75
C LEU A 206 -6.52 -26.47 -20.00
N ASN A 207 -6.48 -25.88 -21.19
CA ASN A 207 -7.29 -24.71 -21.52
C ASN A 207 -7.76 -24.62 -22.97
N ASP A 208 -8.57 -23.60 -23.24
CA ASP A 208 -9.07 -23.24 -24.56
C ASP A 208 -8.16 -22.23 -25.28
N PRO A 209 -8.23 -22.12 -26.62
CA PRO A 209 -7.43 -21.16 -27.39
C PRO A 209 -7.74 -19.70 -27.05
N ASP A 210 -8.95 -19.44 -26.53
CA ASP A 210 -9.40 -18.13 -26.08
C ASP A 210 -8.67 -17.64 -24.80
N PHE A 211 -7.82 -18.47 -24.18
CA PHE A 211 -7.11 -18.13 -22.94
C PHE A 211 -6.44 -16.75 -22.98
N PHE A 212 -5.76 -16.40 -24.08
CA PHE A 212 -5.09 -15.11 -24.24
C PHE A 212 -6.03 -13.93 -24.53
N GLN A 213 -7.28 -14.19 -24.89
CA GLN A 213 -8.31 -13.16 -25.06
C GLN A 213 -9.00 -12.81 -23.74
N LEU A 214 -9.02 -13.77 -22.80
CA LEU A 214 -9.50 -13.56 -21.43
C LEU A 214 -8.41 -12.98 -20.55
N PHE A 215 -7.27 -13.66 -20.44
CA PHE A 215 -6.26 -13.33 -19.44
C PHE A 215 -5.09 -12.55 -20.04
N SER A 216 -4.83 -11.36 -19.50
CA SER A 216 -3.75 -10.46 -19.94
C SER A 216 -2.34 -10.84 -19.44
N PHE A 217 -1.98 -12.12 -19.49
CA PHE A 217 -0.62 -12.56 -19.17
C PHE A 217 0.35 -12.17 -20.30
N PRO A 218 1.48 -11.49 -20.01
CA PRO A 218 2.44 -11.12 -21.05
C PRO A 218 3.06 -12.35 -21.73
N LEU A 219 2.91 -12.46 -23.04
CA LEU A 219 3.64 -13.45 -23.85
C LEU A 219 5.01 -12.88 -24.22
N LEU A 220 6.08 -13.52 -23.74
CA LEU A 220 7.47 -13.10 -23.94
C LEU A 220 8.03 -13.58 -25.29
N LYS A 221 7.62 -14.77 -25.74
CA LYS A 221 7.99 -15.35 -27.04
C LYS A 221 6.78 -16.04 -27.67
N GLY A 222 6.67 -15.98 -29.00
CA GLY A 222 5.57 -16.56 -29.77
C GLY A 222 4.50 -15.52 -30.13
N ASN A 223 3.32 -15.99 -30.57
CA ASN A 223 2.21 -15.12 -30.98
C ASN A 223 0.90 -15.57 -30.32
N HIS A 224 0.14 -14.64 -29.73
CA HIS A 224 -1.12 -14.92 -29.02
C HIS A 224 -2.12 -15.75 -29.84
N GLY A 225 -2.24 -15.50 -31.14
CA GLY A 225 -3.22 -16.17 -32.00
C GLY A 225 -2.82 -17.58 -32.47
N THR A 226 -1.52 -17.91 -32.42
CA THR A 226 -1.02 -19.21 -32.88
C THR A 226 -0.50 -20.09 -31.75
N ALA A 227 -0.17 -19.52 -30.59
CA ALA A 227 0.47 -20.21 -29.48
C ALA A 227 -0.33 -21.42 -28.97
N LEU A 228 -1.67 -21.34 -28.92
CA LEU A 228 -2.54 -22.46 -28.51
C LEU A 228 -3.47 -22.93 -29.64
N LYS A 229 -3.09 -22.74 -30.90
CA LYS A 229 -3.97 -23.08 -32.03
C LYS A 229 -4.08 -24.58 -32.25
N ASN A 230 -2.96 -25.32 -32.19
CA ASN A 230 -2.93 -26.76 -32.42
C ASN A 230 -2.99 -27.54 -31.10
N VAL A 231 -3.59 -28.73 -31.12
CA VAL A 231 -3.72 -29.61 -29.95
C VAL A 231 -2.35 -30.06 -29.40
N SER A 232 -1.34 -30.20 -30.28
CA SER A 232 0.05 -30.52 -29.91
C SER A 232 0.89 -29.31 -29.51
N SER A 233 0.28 -28.13 -29.31
CA SER A 233 1.02 -26.93 -28.88
C SER A 233 1.13 -26.88 -27.36
N MET A 234 2.27 -26.41 -26.86
CA MET A 234 2.48 -26.12 -25.46
C MET A 234 3.06 -24.71 -25.28
N VAL A 235 2.53 -23.99 -24.31
CA VAL A 235 3.09 -22.69 -23.89
C VAL A 235 3.61 -22.85 -22.48
N ILE A 236 4.86 -22.46 -22.23
CA ILE A 236 5.54 -22.68 -20.95
C ILE A 236 5.87 -21.36 -20.27
N SER A 237 5.88 -21.33 -18.94
CA SER A 237 6.23 -20.10 -18.20
C SER A 237 7.74 -19.81 -18.24
N GLN A 238 8.12 -18.55 -18.03
CA GLN A 238 9.49 -18.07 -18.12
C GLN A 238 10.44 -18.81 -17.17
N SER A 239 10.11 -18.88 -15.87
CA SER A 239 10.95 -19.57 -14.88
C SER A 239 11.10 -21.07 -15.19
N ARG A 240 10.08 -21.70 -15.79
CA ARG A 240 10.10 -23.12 -16.14
C ARG A 240 10.89 -23.39 -17.40
N THR A 241 10.83 -22.46 -18.35
CA THR A 241 11.68 -22.47 -19.53
C THR A 241 13.15 -22.49 -19.13
N GLN A 242 13.59 -21.56 -18.29
CA GLN A 242 14.97 -21.49 -17.82
C GLN A 242 15.40 -22.76 -17.06
N ALA A 243 14.51 -23.32 -16.24
CA ALA A 243 14.80 -24.54 -15.49
C ALA A 243 14.96 -25.79 -16.38
N ILE A 244 14.25 -25.86 -17.51
CA ILE A 244 14.25 -27.03 -18.42
C ILE A 244 15.30 -26.90 -19.52
N PHE A 245 15.41 -25.71 -20.13
CA PHE A 245 16.23 -25.45 -21.31
C PHE A 245 17.51 -24.65 -21.04
N GLY A 246 17.67 -24.09 -19.83
CA GLY A 246 18.78 -23.18 -19.53
C GLY A 246 18.71 -21.93 -20.41
N GLU A 247 19.79 -21.67 -21.13
CA GLU A 247 19.92 -20.55 -22.08
C GLU A 247 19.46 -20.90 -23.51
N GLU A 248 19.08 -22.16 -23.77
CA GLU A 248 18.68 -22.56 -25.12
C GLU A 248 17.29 -21.98 -25.50
N ASP A 249 17.09 -21.68 -26.78
CA ASP A 249 15.77 -21.24 -27.25
C ASP A 249 14.75 -22.39 -27.17
N PRO A 250 13.63 -22.25 -26.44
CA PRO A 250 12.65 -23.32 -26.29
C PRO A 250 11.72 -23.47 -27.50
N ILE A 251 11.57 -22.44 -28.33
CA ILE A 251 10.57 -22.42 -29.41
C ILE A 251 10.87 -23.52 -30.44
N GLY A 252 9.84 -24.27 -30.82
CA GLY A 252 9.92 -25.38 -31.78
C GLY A 252 10.42 -26.70 -31.20
N LYS A 253 10.90 -26.73 -29.96
CA LYS A 253 11.32 -27.97 -29.29
C LYS A 253 10.13 -28.78 -28.81
N VAL A 254 10.35 -30.09 -28.67
CA VAL A 254 9.34 -31.04 -28.21
C VAL A 254 9.56 -31.36 -26.74
N LEU A 255 8.51 -31.20 -25.92
CA LEU A 255 8.44 -31.70 -24.56
C LEU A 255 7.52 -32.91 -24.50
N GLN A 256 7.97 -33.96 -23.80
CA GLN A 256 7.12 -35.11 -23.52
C GLN A 256 6.33 -34.82 -22.25
N HIS A 257 5.02 -34.92 -22.32
CA HIS A 257 4.13 -34.78 -21.16
C HIS A 257 3.47 -36.12 -20.90
N THR A 258 3.64 -36.62 -19.69
CA THR A 258 3.05 -37.88 -19.24
C THR A 258 1.93 -37.60 -18.26
N ASN A 259 0.73 -38.04 -18.62
CA ASN A 259 -0.47 -37.95 -17.80
C ASN A 259 -1.19 -39.30 -17.79
N GLU A 260 -1.52 -39.80 -16.60
CA GLU A 260 -2.21 -41.10 -16.40
C GLU A 260 -1.61 -42.28 -17.19
N GLY A 261 -0.28 -42.32 -17.32
CA GLY A 261 0.44 -43.38 -18.03
C GLY A 261 0.50 -43.21 -19.56
N GLN A 262 -0.09 -42.15 -20.12
CA GLN A 262 0.05 -41.79 -21.53
C GLN A 262 1.08 -40.67 -21.70
N THR A 263 2.12 -40.94 -22.49
CA THR A 263 3.13 -39.94 -22.86
C THR A 263 2.83 -39.40 -24.25
N LYS A 264 2.73 -38.07 -24.37
CA LYS A 264 2.53 -37.37 -25.64
C LYS A 264 3.53 -36.23 -25.80
N GLY A 265 4.02 -36.05 -27.02
CA GLY A 265 4.94 -34.97 -27.36
C GLY A 265 4.21 -33.68 -27.76
N TYR A 266 4.66 -32.55 -27.22
CA TYR A 266 4.12 -31.23 -27.51
C TYR A 266 5.21 -30.27 -27.98
N ASN A 267 4.90 -29.51 -29.03
CA ASN A 267 5.79 -28.50 -29.56
C ASN A 267 5.62 -27.19 -28.78
N ILE A 268 6.72 -26.60 -28.33
CA ILE A 268 6.69 -25.31 -27.67
C ILE A 268 6.47 -24.21 -28.70
N THR A 269 5.36 -23.51 -28.57
CA THR A 269 4.91 -22.46 -29.49
C THR A 269 4.96 -21.07 -28.87
N GLY A 270 5.19 -20.98 -27.55
CA GLY A 270 5.33 -19.71 -26.86
C GLY A 270 5.91 -19.84 -25.46
N VAL A 271 6.38 -18.69 -24.95
CA VAL A 271 6.85 -18.52 -23.57
C VAL A 271 6.06 -17.39 -22.92
N LEU A 272 5.40 -17.69 -21.81
CA LEU A 272 4.62 -16.75 -20.99
C LEU A 272 5.46 -16.21 -19.84
N ALA A 273 5.19 -14.97 -19.43
CA ALA A 273 5.63 -14.50 -18.12
C ALA A 273 5.04 -15.38 -17.01
N ASP A 274 5.75 -15.50 -15.89
CA ASP A 274 5.22 -16.24 -14.74
C ASP A 274 3.96 -15.54 -14.20
N ALA A 275 2.95 -16.33 -13.83
CA ALA A 275 1.75 -15.80 -13.18
C ALA A 275 2.15 -15.11 -11.86
N PRO A 276 1.67 -13.88 -11.60
CA PRO A 276 1.96 -13.20 -10.35
C PRO A 276 1.34 -13.99 -9.18
N TYR A 277 1.87 -13.77 -7.98
CA TYR A 277 1.42 -14.51 -6.80
C TYR A 277 -0.08 -14.31 -6.50
N ASN A 278 -0.58 -13.10 -6.73
CA ASN A 278 -1.97 -12.72 -6.52
C ASN A 278 -2.84 -12.97 -7.77
N SER A 279 -2.81 -14.19 -8.30
CA SER A 279 -3.66 -14.59 -9.43
C SER A 279 -4.41 -15.90 -9.18
N SER A 280 -5.68 -15.95 -9.59
CA SER A 280 -6.52 -17.16 -9.49
C SER A 280 -6.06 -18.24 -10.46
N VAL A 281 -5.42 -17.85 -11.56
CA VAL A 281 -4.94 -18.78 -12.58
C VAL A 281 -3.42 -18.90 -12.50
N ARG A 282 -2.95 -20.04 -12.02
CA ARG A 282 -1.52 -20.37 -11.90
C ARG A 282 -1.16 -21.54 -12.79
N TYR A 283 -0.06 -21.42 -13.52
CA TYR A 283 0.39 -22.42 -14.49
C TYR A 283 1.92 -22.50 -14.50
N ASP A 284 2.44 -23.70 -14.76
CA ASP A 284 3.82 -23.91 -15.18
C ASP A 284 3.89 -24.08 -16.71
N ALA A 285 2.88 -24.73 -17.29
CA ALA A 285 2.66 -24.83 -18.73
C ALA A 285 1.16 -24.88 -19.06
N LEU A 286 0.82 -24.53 -20.29
CA LEU A 286 -0.53 -24.52 -20.85
C LEU A 286 -0.57 -25.45 -22.06
N ILE A 287 -1.59 -26.31 -22.11
CA ILE A 287 -1.89 -27.14 -23.28
C ILE A 287 -3.40 -27.12 -23.55
N ARG A 288 -3.79 -27.63 -24.71
CA ARG A 288 -5.18 -27.70 -25.14
C ARG A 288 -6.01 -28.67 -24.32
N ILE A 289 -7.23 -28.27 -23.93
CA ILE A 289 -8.15 -29.08 -23.12
C ILE A 289 -8.61 -30.36 -23.82
N GLU A 290 -8.55 -30.41 -25.14
CA GLU A 290 -8.75 -31.61 -25.95
C GLU A 290 -7.78 -32.75 -25.61
N ASN A 291 -6.68 -32.45 -24.93
CA ASN A 291 -5.73 -33.46 -24.44
C ASN A 291 -6.12 -34.10 -23.12
N ALA A 292 -7.25 -33.71 -22.50
CA ALA A 292 -7.72 -34.34 -21.28
C ALA A 292 -8.06 -35.83 -21.55
N PRO A 293 -7.68 -36.77 -20.67
CA PRO A 293 -7.88 -38.20 -20.89
C PRO A 293 -9.33 -38.58 -21.24
N ASN A 294 -10.30 -37.96 -20.56
CA ASN A 294 -11.74 -38.23 -20.73
C ASN A 294 -12.44 -37.22 -21.66
N TYR A 295 -11.70 -36.42 -22.43
CA TYR A 295 -12.30 -35.37 -23.25
C TYR A 295 -13.37 -35.90 -24.21
N LEU A 296 -13.07 -36.98 -24.94
CA LEU A 296 -13.97 -37.54 -25.96
C LEU A 296 -15.26 -38.12 -25.36
N THR A 297 -15.19 -38.67 -24.15
CA THR A 297 -16.35 -39.22 -23.45
C THR A 297 -17.21 -38.12 -22.84
N ASP A 298 -16.57 -37.07 -22.31
CA ASP A 298 -17.24 -36.02 -21.55
C ASP A 298 -17.67 -34.82 -22.40
N GLN A 299 -17.24 -34.72 -23.67
CA GLN A 299 -17.49 -33.54 -24.51
C GLN A 299 -18.96 -33.12 -24.63
N ASN A 300 -19.89 -34.08 -24.52
CA ASN A 300 -21.34 -33.86 -24.55
C ASN A 300 -22.02 -34.17 -23.21
N ASN A 301 -21.25 -34.48 -22.17
CA ASN A 301 -21.75 -34.89 -20.86
C ASN A 301 -21.95 -33.66 -19.96
N TRP A 302 -23.22 -33.33 -19.68
CA TRP A 302 -23.60 -32.21 -18.82
C TRP A 302 -23.47 -32.48 -17.32
N ASP A 303 -23.18 -33.73 -16.95
CA ASP A 303 -22.92 -34.16 -15.56
C ASP A 303 -21.41 -34.24 -15.23
N ALA A 304 -20.53 -34.01 -16.22
CA ALA A 304 -19.08 -34.12 -16.07
C ALA A 304 -18.43 -32.82 -15.54
N PHE A 305 -18.69 -32.48 -14.28
CA PHE A 305 -18.12 -31.32 -13.60
C PHE A 305 -16.61 -31.49 -13.34
N SER A 306 -15.78 -30.93 -14.20
CA SER A 306 -14.34 -31.22 -14.22
C SER A 306 -13.42 -30.01 -14.07
N HIS A 307 -13.89 -28.81 -14.42
CA HIS A 307 -13.03 -27.63 -14.56
C HIS A 307 -13.78 -26.35 -14.20
N GLN A 308 -13.03 -25.26 -14.00
CA GLN A 308 -13.62 -23.93 -13.86
C GLN A 308 -13.80 -23.33 -15.26
N ALA A 309 -14.92 -22.65 -15.50
CA ALA A 309 -15.15 -21.96 -16.76
C ALA A 309 -15.19 -20.44 -16.55
N PHE A 310 -14.44 -19.73 -17.38
CA PHE A 310 -14.41 -18.28 -17.42
C PHE A 310 -14.95 -17.79 -18.75
N ILE A 311 -15.71 -16.71 -18.71
CA ILE A 311 -16.24 -16.04 -19.89
C ILE A 311 -15.90 -14.55 -19.83
N LYS A 312 -15.71 -13.95 -21.00
CA LYS A 312 -15.55 -12.52 -21.18
C LYS A 312 -16.76 -11.99 -21.94
N LEU A 313 -17.44 -11.01 -21.37
CA LEU A 313 -18.59 -10.37 -22.01
C LEU A 313 -18.14 -9.18 -22.88
N LYS A 314 -18.87 -8.91 -23.95
CA LYS A 314 -18.68 -7.72 -24.80
C LYS A 314 -18.78 -6.42 -23.98
N PRO A 315 -18.10 -5.34 -24.40
CA PRO A 315 -18.17 -4.06 -23.70
C PRO A 315 -19.62 -3.56 -23.57
N GLY A 316 -20.00 -3.07 -22.38
CA GLY A 316 -21.33 -2.51 -22.12
C GLY A 316 -22.43 -3.51 -21.74
N VAL A 317 -22.17 -4.82 -21.77
CA VAL A 317 -23.13 -5.84 -21.32
C VAL A 317 -23.25 -5.81 -19.79
N ASN A 318 -24.48 -5.65 -19.30
CA ASN A 318 -24.75 -5.70 -17.86
C ASN A 318 -24.84 -7.15 -17.36
N GLN A 319 -24.08 -7.48 -16.31
CA GLN A 319 -24.03 -8.81 -15.70
C GLN A 319 -25.42 -9.34 -15.32
N ALA A 320 -26.25 -8.53 -14.65
CA ALA A 320 -27.57 -8.97 -14.17
C ALA A 320 -28.54 -9.25 -15.33
N SER A 321 -28.48 -8.42 -16.39
CA SER A 321 -29.26 -8.66 -17.61
C SER A 321 -28.88 -9.98 -18.27
N PHE A 322 -27.58 -10.25 -18.42
CA PHE A 322 -27.09 -11.50 -19.00
C PHE A 322 -27.41 -12.71 -18.12
N GLN A 323 -27.29 -12.60 -16.79
CA GLN A 323 -27.70 -13.67 -15.87
C GLN A 323 -29.19 -14.01 -15.97
N ASN A 324 -30.06 -13.04 -16.27
CA ASN A 324 -31.47 -13.33 -16.52
C ASN A 324 -31.67 -14.15 -17.80
N GLN A 325 -30.86 -13.90 -18.85
CA GLN A 325 -30.88 -14.73 -20.06
C GLN A 325 -30.37 -16.16 -19.78
N LEU A 326 -29.37 -16.32 -18.90
CA LEU A 326 -28.86 -17.65 -18.50
C LEU A 326 -29.88 -18.54 -17.79
N LYS A 327 -31.03 -18.01 -17.34
CA LYS A 327 -32.08 -18.81 -16.71
C LYS A 327 -32.72 -19.79 -17.66
N SER A 328 -33.00 -19.38 -18.90
CA SER A 328 -33.56 -20.27 -19.92
C SER A 328 -32.55 -21.34 -20.33
N PHE A 329 -31.28 -20.94 -20.47
CA PHE A 329 -30.15 -21.85 -20.70
C PHE A 329 -30.02 -22.89 -19.58
N SER A 330 -30.13 -22.46 -18.32
CA SER A 330 -30.02 -23.35 -17.16
C SER A 330 -31.15 -24.38 -17.13
N ARG A 331 -32.39 -23.98 -17.46
CA ARG A 331 -33.54 -24.90 -17.56
C ARG A 331 -33.37 -25.91 -18.70
N LYS A 332 -32.81 -25.47 -19.82
CA LYS A 332 -32.59 -26.32 -21.00
C LYS A 332 -31.55 -27.43 -20.73
N TYR A 333 -30.42 -27.07 -20.11
CA TYR A 333 -29.30 -28.01 -19.95
C TYR A 333 -29.23 -28.71 -18.58
N PHE A 334 -29.82 -28.12 -17.54
CA PHE A 334 -29.83 -28.70 -16.18
C PHE A 334 -31.25 -29.06 -15.70
N GLY A 335 -32.21 -29.21 -16.62
CA GLY A 335 -33.60 -29.57 -16.33
C GLY A 335 -33.78 -30.77 -15.40
N PRO A 336 -33.08 -31.91 -15.59
CA PRO A 336 -33.18 -33.05 -14.70
C PRO A 336 -32.78 -32.75 -13.25
N GLY A 337 -31.72 -31.94 -13.06
CA GLY A 337 -31.28 -31.50 -11.73
C GLY A 337 -32.29 -30.56 -11.07
N LEU A 338 -32.93 -29.68 -11.86
CA LEU A 338 -34.00 -28.80 -11.39
C LEU A 338 -35.21 -29.61 -10.91
N GLU A 339 -35.65 -30.59 -11.68
CA GLU A 339 -36.77 -31.47 -11.30
C GLU A 339 -36.46 -32.27 -10.03
N ALA A 340 -35.23 -32.78 -9.89
CA ALA A 340 -34.79 -33.48 -8.70
C ALA A 340 -34.86 -32.59 -7.45
N LEU A 341 -34.41 -31.34 -7.54
CA LEU A 341 -34.50 -30.37 -6.44
C LEU A 341 -35.96 -30.00 -6.13
N GLN A 342 -36.80 -29.82 -7.13
CA GLN A 342 -38.23 -29.56 -6.94
C GLN A 342 -38.93 -30.73 -6.23
N LYS A 343 -38.61 -31.98 -6.58
CA LYS A 343 -39.14 -33.17 -5.88
C LYS A 343 -38.71 -33.23 -4.42
N LYS A 344 -37.54 -32.70 -4.07
CA LYS A 344 -37.09 -32.54 -2.68
C LYS A 344 -37.78 -31.39 -1.93
N GLY A 345 -38.59 -30.57 -2.61
CA GLY A 345 -39.26 -29.41 -2.02
C GLY A 345 -38.47 -28.10 -2.08
N ALA A 346 -37.48 -28.00 -2.97
CA ALA A 346 -36.69 -26.78 -3.17
C ALA A 346 -37.58 -25.60 -3.59
N ARG A 347 -37.33 -24.44 -2.99
CA ARG A 347 -38.02 -23.18 -3.31
C ARG A 347 -37.09 -22.26 -4.08
N SER A 348 -37.66 -21.32 -4.81
CA SER A 348 -36.88 -20.29 -5.48
C SER A 348 -36.17 -19.40 -4.45
N ASP A 349 -34.94 -19.01 -4.76
CA ASP A 349 -34.20 -18.02 -4.00
C ASP A 349 -34.79 -16.60 -4.25
N PRO A 350 -34.26 -15.54 -3.59
CA PRO A 350 -34.74 -14.17 -3.82
C PRO A 350 -34.61 -13.67 -5.26
N GLN A 351 -33.78 -14.31 -6.09
CA GLN A 351 -33.63 -13.98 -7.52
C GLN A 351 -34.59 -14.80 -8.40
N GLY A 352 -35.38 -15.71 -7.81
CA GLY A 352 -36.38 -16.52 -8.50
C GLY A 352 -35.85 -17.84 -9.05
N ASP A 353 -34.67 -18.31 -8.62
CA ASP A 353 -34.03 -19.51 -9.17
C ASP A 353 -33.94 -20.64 -8.15
N ILE A 354 -34.16 -21.88 -8.60
CA ILE A 354 -33.87 -23.11 -7.82
C ILE A 354 -32.52 -23.68 -8.24
N LEU A 355 -32.26 -23.71 -9.56
CA LEU A 355 -31.01 -24.16 -10.15
C LEU A 355 -30.67 -23.21 -11.31
N ALA A 356 -29.51 -22.58 -11.27
CA ALA A 356 -29.09 -21.63 -12.30
C ALA A 356 -27.56 -21.53 -12.44
N VAL A 357 -27.10 -21.39 -13.68
CA VAL A 357 -25.75 -20.93 -13.99
C VAL A 357 -25.70 -19.43 -13.74
N ARG A 358 -24.77 -19.00 -12.89
CA ARG A 358 -24.57 -17.61 -12.50
C ARG A 358 -23.13 -17.18 -12.75
N LEU A 359 -22.91 -15.87 -12.70
CA LEU A 359 -21.63 -15.23 -12.97
C LEU A 359 -21.10 -14.58 -11.71
N GLN A 360 -19.81 -14.77 -11.47
CA GLN A 360 -19.03 -14.07 -10.47
C GLN A 360 -17.90 -13.30 -11.17
N GLN A 361 -17.80 -12.00 -10.91
CA GLN A 361 -16.71 -11.18 -11.45
C GLN A 361 -15.36 -11.73 -10.96
N LEU A 362 -14.34 -11.66 -11.82
CA LEU A 362 -13.01 -12.19 -11.54
C LEU A 362 -12.43 -11.68 -10.22
N ALA A 363 -12.60 -10.38 -9.91
CA ALA A 363 -12.13 -9.77 -8.67
C ALA A 363 -12.73 -10.39 -7.38
N ASN A 364 -13.86 -11.10 -7.48
CA ASN A 364 -14.52 -11.73 -6.32
C ASN A 364 -14.26 -13.23 -6.21
N VAL A 365 -13.64 -13.85 -7.22
CA VAL A 365 -13.37 -15.30 -7.25
C VAL A 365 -12.51 -15.73 -6.06
N HIS A 366 -11.51 -14.91 -5.73
CA HIS A 366 -10.59 -15.13 -4.61
C HIS A 366 -11.22 -14.98 -3.22
N PHE A 367 -12.43 -14.40 -3.11
CA PHE A 367 -13.10 -14.23 -1.81
C PHE A 367 -14.27 -15.20 -1.61
N ASP A 368 -14.50 -16.10 -2.56
CA ASP A 368 -15.62 -17.02 -2.52
C ASP A 368 -15.21 -18.36 -1.90
N ARG A 369 -15.59 -18.54 -0.64
CA ARG A 369 -15.28 -19.76 0.10
C ARG A 369 -15.99 -20.99 -0.47
N GLU A 370 -17.19 -20.84 -1.03
CA GLU A 370 -17.96 -22.00 -1.51
C GLU A 370 -17.46 -22.48 -2.88
N ILE A 371 -17.04 -21.54 -3.73
CA ILE A 371 -16.60 -21.82 -5.10
C ILE A 371 -15.10 -22.13 -5.16
N SER A 372 -14.28 -21.35 -4.46
CA SER A 372 -12.81 -21.39 -4.57
C SER A 372 -12.12 -21.93 -3.32
N ASN A 373 -12.85 -22.22 -2.23
CA ASN A 373 -12.30 -22.57 -0.91
C ASN A 373 -11.36 -21.51 -0.30
N GLU A 374 -11.44 -20.27 -0.78
CA GLU A 374 -10.58 -19.19 -0.32
C GLU A 374 -11.19 -18.39 0.86
N PRO A 375 -10.37 -17.66 1.64
CA PRO A 375 -10.85 -16.87 2.76
C PRO A 375 -11.84 -15.76 2.34
N PRO A 376 -12.92 -15.53 3.08
CA PRO A 376 -13.84 -14.44 2.79
C PRO A 376 -13.18 -13.08 2.98
N VAL A 377 -13.62 -12.09 2.19
CA VAL A 377 -13.13 -10.70 2.24
C VAL A 377 -13.23 -10.07 3.63
N ALA A 378 -14.16 -10.53 4.47
CA ALA A 378 -14.34 -10.07 5.85
C ALA A 378 -13.06 -10.22 6.71
N ILE A 379 -12.25 -11.26 6.47
CA ILE A 379 -10.98 -11.46 7.18
C ILE A 379 -9.98 -10.35 6.83
N ILE A 380 -9.97 -9.92 5.57
CA ILE A 380 -9.10 -8.84 5.10
C ILE A 380 -9.54 -7.50 5.69
N TYR A 381 -10.86 -7.25 5.78
CA TYR A 381 -11.37 -6.06 6.48
C TYR A 381 -11.06 -6.07 7.97
N ALA A 382 -11.10 -7.23 8.62
CA ALA A 382 -10.64 -7.36 10.01
C ALA A 382 -9.14 -7.01 10.14
N LEU A 383 -8.30 -7.46 9.21
CA LEU A 383 -6.87 -7.14 9.16
C LEU A 383 -6.63 -5.62 9.04
N LEU A 384 -7.36 -4.96 8.13
CA LEU A 384 -7.33 -3.51 7.96
C LEU A 384 -7.80 -2.79 9.23
N GLY A 385 -8.84 -3.29 9.89
CA GLY A 385 -9.35 -2.74 11.16
C GLY A 385 -8.32 -2.81 12.28
N ILE A 386 -7.62 -3.94 12.42
CA ILE A 386 -6.54 -4.09 13.42
C ILE A 386 -5.41 -3.08 13.14
N GLY A 387 -4.95 -2.99 11.88
CA GLY A 387 -3.93 -2.02 11.49
C GLY A 387 -4.36 -0.58 11.79
N PHE A 388 -5.62 -0.23 11.50
CA PHE A 388 -6.19 1.08 11.82
C PHE A 388 -6.17 1.37 13.33
N PHE A 389 -6.58 0.43 14.18
CA PHE A 389 -6.56 0.63 15.64
C PHE A 389 -5.14 0.79 16.20
N ILE A 390 -4.17 0.01 15.69
CA ILE A 390 -2.75 0.15 16.08
C ILE A 390 -2.23 1.53 15.70
N LEU A 391 -2.55 2.01 14.50
CA LEU A 391 -2.16 3.33 14.03
C LEU A 391 -2.77 4.45 14.88
N LEU A 392 -4.03 4.29 15.26
CA LEU A 392 -4.76 5.21 16.11
C LEU A 392 -4.13 5.28 17.52
N ILE A 393 -3.76 4.15 18.12
CA ILE A 393 -3.02 4.10 19.39
C ILE A 393 -1.70 4.88 19.27
N ALA A 394 -0.94 4.67 18.19
CA ALA A 394 0.32 5.36 17.96
C ALA A 394 0.13 6.88 17.80
N CYS A 395 -0.90 7.31 17.08
CA CYS A 395 -1.25 8.72 16.95
C CYS A 395 -1.64 9.34 18.30
N PHE A 396 -2.47 8.68 19.10
CA PHE A 396 -2.88 9.18 20.42
C PHE A 396 -1.70 9.27 21.37
N ASN A 397 -0.80 8.28 21.36
CA ASN A 397 0.43 8.31 22.13
C ASN A 397 1.28 9.53 21.74
N PHE A 398 1.51 9.73 20.43
CA PHE A 398 2.27 10.85 19.91
C PHE A 398 1.66 12.20 20.29
N ILE A 399 0.33 12.36 20.16
CA ILE A 399 -0.39 13.58 20.56
C ILE A 399 -0.21 13.83 22.05
N ASN A 400 -0.41 12.81 22.89
CA ASN A 400 -0.33 12.93 24.34
C ASN A 400 1.07 13.35 24.81
N LEU A 401 2.12 12.74 24.26
CA LEU A 401 3.50 13.13 24.54
C LEU A 401 3.82 14.54 24.02
N SER A 402 3.34 14.87 22.82
CA SER A 402 3.52 16.19 22.20
C SER A 402 2.88 17.30 23.03
N ILE A 403 1.68 17.09 23.56
CA ILE A 403 0.98 18.05 24.44
C ILE A 403 1.75 18.22 25.76
N ALA A 404 2.21 17.12 26.37
CA ALA A 404 2.96 17.18 27.62
C ALA A 404 4.25 18.02 27.45
N ARG A 405 4.97 17.82 26.36
CA ARG A 405 6.18 18.60 26.02
C ARG A 405 5.87 20.03 25.60
N SER A 406 4.71 20.27 25.01
CA SER A 406 4.28 21.60 24.61
C SER A 406 4.31 22.55 25.83
N PHE A 407 3.83 22.12 27.00
CA PHE A 407 3.87 22.97 28.21
C PHE A 407 5.27 23.44 28.62
N THR A 408 6.31 22.61 28.48
CA THR A 408 7.69 23.02 28.81
C THR A 408 8.27 24.02 27.80
N ARG A 409 7.72 24.05 26.58
CA ARG A 409 8.12 24.98 25.49
C ARG A 409 7.24 26.23 25.40
N ALA A 410 6.21 26.35 26.24
CA ALA A 410 5.29 27.48 26.20
C ALA A 410 6.04 28.83 26.32
N LYS A 411 7.01 28.93 27.24
CA LYS A 411 7.84 30.14 27.45
C LYS A 411 8.63 30.54 26.20
N GLU A 412 9.24 29.57 25.51
CA GLU A 412 9.97 29.79 24.25
C GLU A 412 9.06 30.38 23.17
N MET A 413 7.86 29.81 23.01
CA MET A 413 6.88 30.28 22.03
C MET A 413 6.30 31.65 22.39
N GLY A 414 6.11 31.92 23.68
CA GLY A 414 5.66 33.22 24.20
C GLY A 414 6.65 34.35 23.88
N VAL A 415 7.95 34.10 24.05
CA VAL A 415 9.00 35.06 23.68
C VAL A 415 9.01 35.31 22.16
N ARG A 416 8.92 34.26 21.34
CA ARG A 416 8.88 34.44 19.87
C ARG A 416 7.68 35.23 19.38
N LYS A 417 6.50 34.97 19.97
CA LYS A 417 5.27 35.70 19.65
C LYS A 417 5.34 37.15 20.10
N TYR A 418 6.02 37.44 21.21
CA TYR A 418 6.32 38.81 21.64
C TYR A 418 7.28 39.52 20.67
N LEU A 419 8.29 38.80 20.16
CA LEU A 419 9.23 39.29 19.13
C LEU A 419 8.63 39.38 17.72
N GLY A 420 7.30 39.25 17.56
CA GLY A 420 6.60 39.45 16.29
C GLY A 420 6.36 38.20 15.44
N ALA A 421 6.66 36.98 15.94
CA ALA A 421 6.36 35.76 15.18
C ALA A 421 4.84 35.58 14.99
N VAL A 422 4.41 35.40 13.74
CA VAL A 422 2.99 35.16 13.42
C VAL A 422 2.56 33.73 13.74
N LYS A 423 1.27 33.53 14.00
CA LYS A 423 0.69 32.23 14.39
C LYS A 423 1.01 31.10 13.40
N SER A 424 1.01 31.41 12.10
CA SER A 424 1.31 30.45 11.03
C SER A 424 2.77 29.97 11.02
N GLN A 425 3.72 30.86 11.31
CA GLN A 425 5.14 30.50 11.42
C GLN A 425 5.38 29.55 12.60
N LEU A 426 4.73 29.82 13.74
CA LEU A 426 4.80 28.95 14.93
C LEU A 426 4.17 27.58 14.64
N PHE A 427 3.01 27.57 13.96
CA PHE A 427 2.36 26.33 13.53
C PHE A 427 3.25 25.51 12.61
N LEU A 428 3.76 26.10 11.52
CA LEU A 428 4.56 25.38 10.52
C LEU A 428 5.85 24.83 11.11
N GLN A 429 6.49 25.57 12.04
CA GLN A 429 7.68 25.09 12.72
C GLN A 429 7.39 23.85 13.58
N ILE A 430 6.35 23.88 14.43
CA ILE A 430 6.01 22.75 15.32
C ILE A 430 5.48 21.56 14.53
N TRP A 431 4.69 21.83 13.49
CA TRP A 431 4.20 20.81 12.57
C TRP A 431 5.36 20.16 11.80
N GLY A 432 6.32 20.95 11.31
CA GLY A 432 7.54 20.45 10.65
C GLY A 432 8.43 19.62 11.58
N GLU A 433 8.54 20.00 12.86
CA GLU A 433 9.21 19.17 13.88
C GLU A 433 8.54 17.79 14.02
N SER A 434 7.20 17.75 14.05
CA SER A 434 6.45 16.50 14.10
C SER A 434 6.58 15.68 12.82
N ALA A 435 6.58 16.34 11.66
CA ALA A 435 6.74 15.71 10.34
C ALA A 435 8.09 14.99 10.24
N ILE A 436 9.17 15.61 10.72
CA ILE A 436 10.50 15.00 10.74
C ILE A 436 10.52 13.76 11.65
N ILE A 437 9.86 13.80 12.81
CA ILE A 437 9.78 12.62 13.69
C ILE A 437 9.01 11.48 13.00
N CYS A 438 7.88 11.79 12.36
CA CYS A 438 7.11 10.79 11.61
C CYS A 438 7.92 10.22 10.45
N PHE A 439 8.69 11.06 9.75
CA PHE A 439 9.54 10.65 8.64
C PHE A 439 10.67 9.74 9.12
N LEU A 440 11.33 10.07 10.24
CA LEU A 440 12.35 9.21 10.84
C LEU A 440 11.76 7.85 11.29
N GLY A 441 10.55 7.86 11.85
CA GLY A 441 9.82 6.63 12.18
C GLY A 441 9.56 5.78 10.93
N LEU A 442 9.08 6.39 9.86
CA LEU A 442 8.83 5.74 8.57
C LEU A 442 10.12 5.23 7.90
N ALA A 443 11.20 6.00 7.96
CA ALA A 443 12.50 5.58 7.44
C ALA A 443 13.02 4.35 8.18
N LEU A 444 12.80 4.27 9.51
CA LEU A 444 13.15 3.09 10.30
C LEU A 444 12.31 1.86 9.92
N VAL A 445 11.11 2.04 9.38
CA VAL A 445 10.29 0.92 8.88
C VAL A 445 10.95 0.22 7.71
N ALA A 446 11.67 0.91 6.83
CA ALA A 446 12.37 0.24 5.73
C ALA A 446 13.40 -0.77 6.25
N LEU A 447 14.14 -0.41 7.31
CA LEU A 447 15.10 -1.29 7.98
C LEU A 447 14.41 -2.45 8.70
N LEU A 448 13.34 -2.17 9.45
CA LEU A 448 12.57 -3.19 10.17
C LEU A 448 11.88 -4.16 9.20
N ALA A 449 11.31 -3.65 8.12
CA ALA A 449 10.68 -4.46 7.09
C ALA A 449 11.70 -5.39 6.45
N LEU A 450 12.91 -4.91 6.09
CA LEU A 450 13.97 -5.77 5.57
C LEU A 450 14.35 -6.90 6.53
N ALA A 451 14.41 -6.62 7.83
CA ALA A 451 14.78 -7.61 8.84
C ALA A 451 13.65 -8.61 9.16
N LEU A 452 12.40 -8.15 9.21
CA LEU A 452 11.25 -8.93 9.69
C LEU A 452 10.43 -9.58 8.57
N LEU A 453 10.59 -9.16 7.31
CA LEU A 453 9.84 -9.72 6.18
C LEU A 453 10.03 -11.23 6.02
N PRO A 454 11.24 -11.82 6.16
CA PRO A 454 11.42 -13.27 6.07
C PRO A 454 10.66 -14.03 7.16
N GLU A 455 10.75 -13.56 8.41
CA GLU A 455 10.05 -14.14 9.57
C GLU A 455 8.53 -14.02 9.40
N PHE A 456 8.06 -12.87 8.92
CA PHE A 456 6.64 -12.66 8.63
C PHE A 456 6.14 -13.64 7.55
N ASN A 457 6.90 -13.79 6.46
CA ASN A 457 6.57 -14.74 5.41
C ASN A 457 6.57 -16.19 5.91
N ALA A 458 7.53 -16.57 6.77
CA ALA A 458 7.60 -17.90 7.35
C ALA A 458 6.45 -18.19 8.34
N ALA A 459 6.09 -17.20 9.17
CA ALA A 459 5.05 -17.37 10.19
C ALA A 459 3.62 -17.42 9.61
N PHE A 460 3.37 -16.67 8.53
CA PHE A 460 2.03 -16.51 7.96
C PHE A 460 1.85 -17.18 6.59
N ASP A 461 2.84 -17.95 6.12
CA ASP A 461 2.95 -18.44 4.72
C ASP A 461 2.66 -17.32 3.70
N ALA A 462 3.07 -16.09 4.05
CA ALA A 462 2.92 -14.94 3.20
C ALA A 462 4.05 -14.93 2.17
N ARG A 463 3.77 -14.46 0.96
CA ARG A 463 4.79 -14.29 -0.10
C ARG A 463 5.01 -12.83 -0.42
N LEU A 464 5.18 -12.03 0.62
CA LEU A 464 5.46 -10.61 0.48
C LEU A 464 6.90 -10.44 -0.01
N GLN A 465 7.08 -9.63 -1.05
CA GLN A 465 8.37 -9.29 -1.61
C GLN A 465 8.66 -7.81 -1.42
N LEU A 466 9.94 -7.45 -1.35
CA LEU A 466 10.35 -6.05 -1.24
C LEU A 466 9.83 -5.20 -2.40
N ASN A 467 9.73 -5.79 -3.59
CA ASN A 467 9.19 -5.12 -4.77
C ASN A 467 7.73 -4.67 -4.60
N HIS A 468 6.93 -5.37 -3.77
CA HIS A 468 5.56 -4.96 -3.51
C HIS A 468 5.49 -3.65 -2.70
N LEU A 469 6.49 -3.36 -1.85
CA LEU A 469 6.57 -2.09 -1.13
C LEU A 469 6.83 -0.90 -2.07
N LEU A 470 7.45 -1.16 -3.22
CA LEU A 470 7.81 -0.15 -4.22
C LEU A 470 6.73 0.05 -5.28
N GLN A 471 5.62 -0.70 -5.23
CA GLN A 471 4.53 -0.50 -6.17
C GLN A 471 3.92 0.90 -6.00
N PRO A 472 3.69 1.66 -7.09
CA PRO A 472 3.20 3.04 -7.01
C PRO A 472 1.91 3.19 -6.19
N GLY A 473 0.99 2.23 -6.30
CA GLY A 473 -0.25 2.23 -5.53
C GLY A 473 -0.02 2.09 -4.03
N PHE A 474 0.90 1.22 -3.62
CA PHE A 474 1.24 1.04 -2.21
C PHE A 474 2.08 2.21 -1.66
N LEU A 475 2.99 2.76 -2.45
CA LEU A 475 3.73 3.99 -2.09
C LEU A 475 2.78 5.18 -1.90
N ALA A 476 1.76 5.32 -2.75
CA ALA A 476 0.72 6.34 -2.59
C ALA A 476 -0.08 6.12 -1.29
N LEU A 477 -0.42 4.88 -0.96
CA LEU A 477 -1.08 4.53 0.31
C LEU A 477 -0.18 4.88 1.52
N LEU A 478 1.10 4.53 1.47
CA LEU A 478 2.07 4.84 2.53
C LEU A 478 2.27 6.36 2.70
N GLY A 479 2.38 7.08 1.59
CA GLY A 479 2.44 8.55 1.56
C GLY A 479 1.18 9.18 2.13
N GLY A 480 0.00 8.65 1.78
CA GLY A 480 -1.29 9.08 2.34
C GLY A 480 -1.36 8.88 3.86
N ILE A 481 -0.91 7.72 4.35
CA ILE A 481 -0.82 7.44 5.79
C ILE A 481 0.15 8.40 6.48
N PHE A 482 1.33 8.64 5.91
CA PHE A 482 2.31 9.58 6.45
C PHE A 482 1.72 11.00 6.57
N VAL A 483 1.05 11.48 5.54
CA VAL A 483 0.39 12.80 5.53
C VAL A 483 -0.72 12.85 6.58
N LEU A 484 -1.58 11.83 6.63
CA LEU A 484 -2.68 11.72 7.59
C LEU A 484 -2.17 11.81 9.03
N ILE A 485 -1.12 11.06 9.36
CA ILE A 485 -0.57 11.01 10.72
C ILE A 485 0.14 12.30 11.07
N THR A 486 0.90 12.87 10.14
CA THR A 486 1.57 14.14 10.37
C THR A 486 0.55 15.26 10.60
N LEU A 487 -0.57 15.26 9.87
CA LEU A 487 -1.69 16.18 10.08
C LEU A 487 -2.38 15.99 11.42
N VAL A 488 -2.81 14.76 11.74
CA VAL A 488 -3.58 14.48 12.96
C VAL A 488 -2.70 14.63 14.20
N ALA A 489 -1.55 13.95 14.20
CA ALA A 489 -0.69 13.81 15.35
C ALA A 489 0.17 15.06 15.60
N GLY A 490 0.65 15.70 14.53
CA GLY A 490 1.45 16.93 14.60
C GLY A 490 0.62 18.22 14.55
N GLY A 491 -0.49 18.22 13.82
CA GLY A 491 -1.32 19.41 13.62
C GLY A 491 -2.06 19.84 14.89
N TYR A 492 -2.59 18.90 15.68
CA TYR A 492 -3.31 19.25 16.90
C TYR A 492 -2.42 19.97 17.95
N PRO A 493 -1.24 19.44 18.35
CA PRO A 493 -0.33 20.15 19.24
C PRO A 493 0.14 21.50 18.69
N ALA A 494 0.44 21.57 17.39
CA ALA A 494 0.86 22.81 16.73
C ALA A 494 -0.25 23.89 16.76
N TRP A 495 -1.49 23.50 16.50
CA TRP A 495 -2.65 24.38 16.57
C TRP A 495 -2.91 24.89 17.99
N LEU A 496 -2.87 24.00 18.99
CA LEU A 496 -3.02 24.38 20.40
C LEU A 496 -1.94 25.40 20.81
N MET A 497 -0.71 25.19 20.36
CA MET A 497 0.42 26.07 20.65
C MET A 497 0.31 27.46 20.02
N ALA A 498 -0.13 27.54 18.77
CA ALA A 498 -0.31 28.82 18.07
C ALA A 498 -1.34 29.73 18.77
N ARG A 499 -2.30 29.16 19.50
CA ARG A 499 -3.37 29.89 20.21
C ARG A 499 -2.98 30.42 21.59
N PHE A 500 -1.86 30.00 22.19
CA PHE A 500 -1.48 30.49 23.52
C PHE A 500 -1.25 32.00 23.57
N ASN A 501 -1.69 32.62 24.67
CA ASN A 501 -1.55 34.05 24.89
C ASN A 501 -0.18 34.35 25.50
N ALA A 502 0.69 35.07 24.78
CA ALA A 502 2.07 35.33 25.18
C ALA A 502 2.17 36.04 26.54
N VAL A 503 1.21 36.93 26.84
CA VAL A 503 1.19 37.69 28.10
C VAL A 503 0.88 36.78 29.30
N ALA A 504 -0.06 35.85 29.16
CA ALA A 504 -0.41 34.89 30.22
C ALA A 504 0.74 33.90 30.49
N VAL A 505 1.47 33.53 29.42
CA VAL A 505 2.63 32.64 29.48
C VAL A 505 3.80 33.29 30.22
N LEU A 506 4.12 34.54 29.90
CA LEU A 506 5.26 35.26 30.48
C LEU A 506 5.01 35.68 31.94
N LYS A 507 3.75 35.97 32.31
CA LYS A 507 3.36 36.27 33.70
C LYS A 507 3.30 35.04 34.62
N GLY A 508 3.61 33.84 34.12
CA GLY A 508 3.52 32.60 34.91
C GLY A 508 2.09 32.23 35.32
N GLN A 509 1.08 32.91 34.75
CA GLN A 509 -0.34 32.72 35.08
C GLN A 509 -0.95 31.49 34.40
N ILE A 510 -0.15 30.68 33.69
CA ILE A 510 -0.56 29.34 33.24
C ILE A 510 -0.56 28.40 34.45
N SER A 511 -1.54 28.61 35.33
CA SER A 511 -1.96 27.61 36.28
C SER A 511 -2.30 26.32 35.51
N LEU A 512 -1.89 25.17 36.04
CA LEU A 512 -2.28 23.80 35.65
C LEU A 512 -3.82 23.60 35.77
N LYS A 513 -4.63 24.45 35.15
CA LYS A 513 -6.09 24.32 35.17
C LYS A 513 -6.47 23.16 34.29
N LYS A 514 -6.66 22.01 34.93
CA LYS A 514 -7.21 20.72 34.48
C LYS A 514 -6.67 20.23 33.12
N PRO A 515 -6.14 19.00 33.02
CA PRO A 515 -5.87 18.43 31.69
C PRO A 515 -7.16 18.53 30.87
N GLY A 516 -7.07 19.18 29.69
CA GLY A 516 -8.25 19.46 28.87
C GLY A 516 -9.02 18.17 28.59
N PHE A 517 -10.35 18.25 28.59
CA PHE A 517 -11.25 17.10 28.38
C PHE A 517 -10.80 16.21 27.22
N LEU A 518 -10.35 16.81 26.13
CA LEU A 518 -9.85 16.10 24.96
C LEU A 518 -8.62 15.22 25.26
N ARG A 519 -7.62 15.72 26.00
CA ARG A 519 -6.43 14.93 26.37
C ARG A 519 -6.81 13.73 27.23
N ASN A 520 -7.69 13.92 28.22
CA ASN A 520 -8.15 12.83 29.07
C ASN A 520 -8.95 11.81 28.28
N SER A 521 -9.82 12.25 27.38
CA SER A 521 -10.58 11.37 26.49
C SER A 521 -9.64 10.56 25.58
N LEU A 522 -8.66 11.19 24.91
CA LEU A 522 -7.68 10.47 24.08
C LEU A 522 -6.89 9.44 24.88
N LEU A 523 -6.47 9.80 26.10
CA LEU A 523 -5.72 8.89 26.97
C LEU A 523 -6.57 7.68 27.38
N VAL A 524 -7.80 7.91 27.85
CA VAL A 524 -8.72 6.82 28.23
C VAL A 524 -9.04 5.93 27.03
N THR A 525 -9.34 6.51 25.86
CA THR A 525 -9.62 5.74 24.64
C THR A 525 -8.40 4.95 24.19
N GLN A 526 -7.19 5.51 24.22
CA GLN A 526 -5.95 4.80 23.88
C GLN A 526 -5.76 3.56 24.77
N PHE A 527 -5.87 3.73 26.08
CA PHE A 527 -5.73 2.60 27.02
C PHE A 527 -6.84 1.58 26.85
N ALA A 528 -8.09 2.01 26.62
CA ALA A 528 -9.20 1.09 26.37
C ALA A 528 -8.97 0.22 25.11
N ILE A 529 -8.56 0.82 23.99
CA ILE A 529 -8.26 0.08 22.76
C ILE A 529 -7.06 -0.85 22.98
N SER A 530 -6.01 -0.40 23.67
CA SER A 530 -4.86 -1.24 23.98
C SER A 530 -5.24 -2.44 24.84
N CYS A 531 -6.03 -2.26 25.91
CA CYS A 531 -6.50 -3.36 26.74
C CYS A 531 -7.36 -4.34 25.94
N LEU A 532 -8.26 -3.83 25.09
CA LEU A 532 -9.09 -4.66 24.20
C LEU A 532 -8.23 -5.54 23.29
N LEU A 533 -7.26 -4.95 22.57
CA LEU A 533 -6.38 -5.70 21.66
C LEU A 533 -5.54 -6.74 22.40
N THR A 534 -5.03 -6.42 23.60
CA THR A 534 -4.30 -7.37 24.44
C THR A 534 -5.20 -8.54 24.85
N CYS A 535 -6.42 -8.28 25.32
CA CYS A 535 -7.38 -9.33 25.65
C CYS A 535 -7.71 -10.22 24.44
N CYS A 536 -8.00 -9.62 23.27
CA CYS A 536 -8.26 -10.36 22.04
C CYS A 536 -7.06 -11.24 21.64
N THR A 537 -5.84 -10.73 21.79
CA THR A 537 -4.62 -11.49 21.46
C THR A 537 -4.44 -12.67 22.41
N ILE A 538 -4.62 -12.46 23.72
CA ILE A 538 -4.53 -13.53 24.72
C ILE A 538 -5.58 -14.62 24.45
N ILE A 539 -6.83 -14.23 24.19
CA ILE A 539 -7.90 -15.18 23.86
C ILE A 539 -7.56 -15.95 22.57
N ALA A 540 -7.07 -15.26 21.54
CA ALA A 540 -6.70 -15.91 20.29
C ALA A 540 -5.57 -16.93 20.49
N LEU A 541 -4.53 -16.60 21.28
CA LEU A 541 -3.46 -17.53 21.63
C LEU A 541 -4.00 -18.75 22.38
N GLN A 542 -4.84 -18.53 23.39
CA GLN A 542 -5.50 -19.62 24.14
C GLN A 542 -6.34 -20.52 23.24
N GLN A 543 -7.05 -19.96 22.25
CA GLN A 543 -7.84 -20.74 21.28
C GLN A 543 -6.93 -21.55 20.34
N VAL A 544 -5.81 -20.99 19.90
CA VAL A 544 -4.83 -21.71 19.06
C VAL A 544 -4.23 -22.88 19.84
N ASP A 545 -3.83 -22.66 21.09
CA ASP A 545 -3.27 -23.70 21.95
C ASP A 545 -4.30 -24.80 22.22
N TYR A 546 -5.54 -24.42 22.55
CA TYR A 546 -6.65 -25.35 22.71
C TYR A 546 -6.89 -26.19 21.45
N LEU A 547 -6.88 -25.58 20.26
CA LEU A 547 -7.05 -26.31 19.00
C LEU A 547 -5.89 -27.24 18.66
N ARG A 548 -4.67 -26.91 19.09
CA ARG A 548 -3.48 -27.75 18.90
C ARG A 548 -3.49 -28.98 19.80
N GLU A 549 -3.88 -28.80 21.05
CA GLU A 549 -3.90 -29.87 22.07
C GLU A 549 -5.13 -30.76 21.97
N LYS A 550 -6.20 -30.31 21.31
CA LYS A 550 -7.42 -31.09 21.16
C LYS A 550 -7.12 -32.40 20.39
N PRO A 551 -7.39 -33.57 20.98
CA PRO A 551 -7.17 -34.84 20.29
C PRO A 551 -8.10 -34.90 19.07
N LEU A 552 -7.52 -35.14 17.90
CA LEU A 552 -8.30 -35.23 16.65
C LEU A 552 -9.03 -36.57 16.50
N GLY A 553 -8.86 -37.48 17.45
CA GLY A 553 -9.41 -38.84 17.38
C GLY A 553 -8.62 -39.80 16.46
N PHE A 554 -7.42 -39.40 16.03
CA PHE A 554 -6.48 -40.24 15.27
C PHE A 554 -5.02 -39.90 15.64
N GLU A 555 -4.12 -40.87 15.50
CA GLU A 555 -2.69 -40.70 15.74
C GLU A 555 -2.04 -39.88 14.61
N LYS A 556 -1.37 -38.79 14.99
CA LYS A 556 -0.64 -37.91 14.06
C LYS A 556 0.87 -38.20 14.06
N GLU A 557 1.36 -38.84 15.11
CA GLU A 557 2.76 -39.06 15.35
C GLU A 557 3.22 -40.33 14.62
N GLN A 558 4.49 -40.37 14.20
CA GLN A 558 5.10 -41.51 13.51
C GLN A 558 4.43 -41.90 12.16
N LEU A 559 3.64 -40.99 11.58
CA LEU A 559 3.07 -41.17 10.24
C LEU A 559 4.11 -40.82 9.17
N ILE A 560 4.52 -41.81 8.38
CA ILE A 560 5.35 -41.58 7.19
C ILE A 560 4.45 -41.65 5.96
N SER A 561 4.26 -40.51 5.29
CA SER A 561 3.59 -40.47 3.98
C SER A 561 4.63 -40.56 2.88
N ILE A 562 4.61 -41.66 2.12
CA ILE A 562 5.47 -41.84 0.94
C ILE A 562 4.60 -41.58 -0.29
N PRO A 563 4.68 -40.40 -0.92
CA PRO A 563 3.94 -40.13 -2.14
C PRO A 563 4.47 -41.04 -3.24
N VAL A 564 3.61 -41.94 -3.73
CA VAL A 564 3.93 -42.72 -4.93
C VAL A 564 3.74 -41.76 -6.11
N GLY A 565 4.85 -41.29 -6.69
CA GLY A 565 4.82 -40.37 -7.84
C GLY A 565 4.05 -40.95 -9.03
N ASN A 566 3.82 -40.14 -10.06
CA ASN A 566 2.99 -40.53 -11.21
C ASN A 566 3.66 -41.51 -12.20
N GLN A 567 4.87 -41.99 -11.90
CA GLN A 567 5.67 -42.83 -12.79
C GLN A 567 5.20 -44.29 -12.84
N ALA A 568 4.54 -44.77 -11.79
CA ALA A 568 4.07 -46.13 -11.69
C ALA A 568 2.63 -46.16 -11.18
N ASN A 569 1.89 -47.21 -11.50
CA ASN A 569 0.53 -47.39 -11.00
C ASN A 569 0.59 -47.46 -9.46
N GLY A 570 0.06 -46.43 -8.80
CA GLY A 570 0.13 -46.26 -7.35
C GLY A 570 -0.38 -47.50 -6.61
N ARG A 571 -1.43 -48.16 -7.12
CA ARG A 571 -1.97 -49.40 -6.53
C ARG A 571 -0.99 -50.56 -6.61
N GLN A 572 -0.29 -50.72 -7.74
CA GLN A 572 0.70 -51.79 -7.89
C GLN A 572 1.93 -51.58 -6.99
N VAL A 573 2.39 -50.32 -6.87
CA VAL A 573 3.50 -49.99 -5.98
C VAL A 573 3.12 -50.19 -4.52
N LEU A 574 1.93 -49.73 -4.11
CA LEU A 574 1.39 -49.99 -2.77
C LEU A 574 1.28 -51.49 -2.50
N GLN A 575 0.81 -52.27 -3.47
CA GLN A 575 0.67 -53.71 -3.32
C GLN A 575 2.04 -54.41 -3.19
N ARG A 576 3.06 -53.98 -3.94
CA ARG A 576 4.44 -54.48 -3.79
C ARG A 576 5.03 -54.12 -2.44
N LEU A 577 4.89 -52.85 -2.03
CA LEU A 577 5.36 -52.38 -0.72
C LEU A 577 4.69 -53.17 0.40
N ARG A 578 3.36 -53.35 0.32
CA ARG A 578 2.61 -54.19 1.27
C ARG A 578 3.15 -55.61 1.33
N ASN A 579 3.37 -56.25 0.19
CA ASN A 579 3.87 -57.61 0.16
C ASN A 579 5.27 -57.71 0.80
N GLN A 580 6.14 -56.73 0.56
CA GLN A 580 7.47 -56.68 1.19
C GLN A 580 7.40 -56.42 2.70
N LEU A 581 6.58 -55.45 3.13
CA LEU A 581 6.39 -55.14 4.55
C LEU A 581 5.74 -56.31 5.31
N ALA A 582 4.80 -57.02 4.69
CA ALA A 582 4.18 -58.20 5.31
C ALA A 582 5.15 -59.37 5.49
N THR A 583 6.23 -59.43 4.72
CA THR A 583 7.29 -60.42 4.87
C THR A 583 8.40 -59.99 5.84
N ASP A 584 8.40 -58.74 6.30
CA ASP A 584 9.41 -58.22 7.21
C ASP A 584 9.00 -58.49 8.67
N PRO A 585 9.77 -59.28 9.45
CA PRO A 585 9.43 -59.60 10.83
C PRO A 585 9.48 -58.40 11.80
N SER A 586 10.05 -57.26 11.38
CA SER A 586 10.03 -56.01 12.15
C SER A 586 8.70 -55.24 12.04
N VAL A 587 7.81 -55.65 11.13
CA VAL A 587 6.52 -55.01 10.89
C VAL A 587 5.42 -55.76 11.66
N LEU A 588 4.79 -55.09 12.64
CA LEU A 588 3.79 -55.70 13.51
C LEU A 588 2.46 -56.02 12.82
N ALA A 589 2.00 -55.14 11.91
CA ALA A 589 0.75 -55.31 11.18
C ALA A 589 0.73 -54.44 9.92
N VAL A 590 0.02 -54.89 8.88
CA VAL A 590 -0.20 -54.13 7.64
C VAL A 590 -1.68 -54.16 7.29
N THR A 591 -2.32 -52.99 7.13
CA THR A 591 -3.75 -52.84 6.81
C THR A 591 -3.95 -51.88 5.63
N GLY A 592 -5.09 -51.97 4.93
CA GLY A 592 -5.44 -51.15 3.76
C GLY A 592 -5.21 -51.84 2.39
N THR A 593 -5.89 -51.34 1.35
CA THR A 593 -5.90 -51.87 -0.03
C THR A 593 -5.52 -50.83 -1.07
#